data_AF-A0A1W9J439-F1
#
_entry.id   AF-A0A1W9J439-F1
#
_cell.length_a   1.000
_cell.length_b   1.000
_cell.length_c   1.000
_cell.angle_alpha   90.00
_cell.angle_beta   90.00
_cell.angle_gamma   90.00
#
_symmetry.space_group_name_H-M   'P 1'
#
loop_
_entity.id
_entity.type
_entity.pdbx_description
1 polymer ?
#
loop_
_entity_poly.entity_id
_entity_poly.type
_entity_poly.pdbx_seq_one_letter_code
_entity_poly.pdbx_strand_id
1 'polypeptide(L)'
;MPQAVRDRKSALRVFTYYPITDWQKYFSKLVSPENGEDVYTFTRNGIDVRYSFAYTVDPNDTSDTRPLFVRLVDIEFTPPVPIAQVPSLVPEFSPSRDFQAPAFRSNIWILLFKGSPSDAARFLIKEKGKEQLDWTLTYQLFSLQGLPDRLTTKATIDRMEISTQSLQLVKQRQRHTHEAIVNPYSPEFAERVIPSPAAQPKKIPVPQYAE
;
A
#
# COMPACT_ATOMS: atom_id res chain seq x y z
N MET A 1 -17.10 13.33 9.57
CA MET A 1 -15.92 14.05 10.09
C MET A 1 -14.90 13.01 10.52
N PRO A 2 -13.58 13.30 10.39
CA PRO A 2 -12.56 12.39 10.92
C PRO A 2 -12.78 12.16 12.41
N GLN A 3 -12.18 11.10 12.95
CA GLN A 3 -12.20 10.79 14.39
C GLN A 3 -10.87 11.16 15.06
N ALA A 4 -9.78 11.14 14.32
CA ALA A 4 -8.44 11.48 14.80
C ALA A 4 -7.59 12.04 13.65
N VAL A 5 -6.41 12.55 14.00
CA VAL A 5 -5.35 12.91 13.06
C VAL A 5 -4.09 12.10 13.34
N ARG A 6 -3.47 11.56 12.30
CA ARG A 6 -2.21 10.81 12.38
C ARG A 6 -1.04 11.66 11.85
N ASP A 7 0.08 11.68 12.58
CA ASP A 7 1.32 12.34 12.11
C ASP A 7 2.14 11.40 11.22
N ARG A 8 2.52 11.90 10.04
CA ARG A 8 3.29 11.18 9.02
C ARG A 8 4.79 11.07 9.32
N LYS A 9 5.33 11.76 10.33
CA LYS A 9 6.77 11.76 10.67
C LYS A 9 7.34 10.45 11.22
N SER A 10 6.53 9.41 11.41
CA SER A 10 6.99 8.15 11.98
C SER A 10 7.83 7.32 11.00
N ALA A 11 9.10 7.70 10.84
CA ALA A 11 10.12 6.97 10.08
C ALA A 11 10.25 5.49 10.50
N LEU A 12 9.80 5.16 11.71
CA LEU A 12 9.82 3.82 12.30
C LEU A 12 8.51 3.04 12.12
N ARG A 13 7.54 3.53 11.33
CA ARG A 13 6.20 2.92 11.19
C ARG A 13 5.42 2.82 12.52
N VAL A 14 5.80 3.64 13.51
CA VAL A 14 5.09 3.82 14.78
C VAL A 14 4.20 5.04 14.68
N PHE A 15 2.93 4.84 14.33
CA PHE A 15 1.99 5.94 14.13
C PHE A 15 1.48 6.49 15.47
N THR A 16 1.45 7.82 15.59
CA THR A 16 0.79 8.49 16.71
C THR A 16 -0.53 9.08 16.25
N TYR A 17 -1.60 8.77 16.99
CA TYR A 17 -2.96 9.21 16.72
C TYR A 17 -3.37 10.25 17.75
N TYR A 18 -3.76 11.42 17.27
CA TYR A 18 -4.18 12.53 18.10
C TYR A 18 -5.71 12.68 18.00
N PRO A 19 -6.43 12.78 19.13
CA PRO A 19 -7.81 13.25 19.11
C PRO A 19 -7.92 14.60 18.41
N ILE A 20 -9.03 14.84 17.70
CA ILE A 20 -9.23 16.08 16.93
C ILE A 20 -9.11 17.33 17.79
N THR A 21 -9.62 17.28 19.02
CA THR A 21 -9.55 18.39 19.98
C THR A 21 -8.11 18.79 20.29
N ASP A 22 -7.25 17.80 20.49
CA ASP A 22 -5.84 18.02 20.84
C ASP A 22 -5.04 18.45 19.61
N TRP A 23 -5.35 17.87 18.45
CA TRP A 23 -4.77 18.28 17.18
C TRP A 23 -5.04 19.76 16.91
N GLN A 24 -6.31 20.18 16.98
CA GLN A 24 -6.70 21.57 16.72
C GLN A 24 -6.02 22.53 17.71
N LYS A 25 -5.98 22.18 18.99
CA LYS A 25 -5.48 23.06 20.04
C LYS A 25 -3.95 23.21 20.05
N TYR A 26 -3.21 22.13 19.79
CA TYR A 26 -1.78 22.08 20.06
C TYR A 26 -0.90 21.78 18.84
N PHE A 27 -1.35 20.93 17.92
CA PHE A 27 -0.47 20.35 16.89
C PHE A 27 -0.68 20.92 15.49
N SER A 28 -1.87 21.42 15.18
CA SER A 28 -2.23 22.02 13.88
C SER A 28 -1.33 23.20 13.49
N LYS A 29 -0.78 23.93 14.48
CA LYS A 29 0.14 25.05 14.27
C LYS A 29 1.60 24.63 14.08
N LEU A 30 1.93 23.38 14.46
CA LEU A 30 3.29 22.84 14.43
C LEU A 30 3.54 21.96 13.19
N VAL A 31 2.47 21.52 12.54
CA VAL A 31 2.49 20.58 11.44
C VAL A 31 1.66 21.19 10.31
N SER A 32 2.27 21.44 9.14
CA SER A 32 1.51 21.92 7.97
C SER A 32 0.29 21.01 7.73
N PRO A 33 -0.87 21.55 7.33
CA PRO A 33 -2.10 20.75 7.13
C PRO A 33 -1.91 19.52 6.24
N GLU A 34 -1.00 19.61 5.27
CA GLU A 34 -0.59 18.52 4.37
C GLU A 34 0.12 17.33 5.03
N ASN A 35 0.54 17.46 6.30
CA ASN A 35 1.26 16.44 7.06
C ASN A 35 0.39 15.75 8.13
N GLY A 36 -0.85 16.22 8.33
CA GLY A 36 -1.84 15.52 9.15
C GLY A 36 -2.70 14.62 8.27
N GLU A 37 -2.90 13.38 8.69
CA GLU A 37 -3.77 12.44 7.96
C GLU A 37 -5.09 12.26 8.69
N ASP A 38 -6.20 12.41 7.96
CA ASP A 38 -7.54 12.23 8.50
C ASP A 38 -7.80 10.74 8.78
N VAL A 39 -8.18 10.41 10.02
CA VAL A 39 -8.38 9.02 10.44
C VAL A 39 -9.87 8.72 10.65
N TYR A 40 -10.32 7.61 10.08
CA TYR A 40 -11.67 7.08 10.21
C TYR A 40 -11.63 5.60 10.57
N THR A 41 -12.31 5.21 11.64
CA THR A 41 -12.38 3.82 12.11
C THR A 41 -13.80 3.29 11.98
N PHE A 42 -13.92 2.08 11.43
CA PHE A 42 -15.16 1.36 11.24
C PHE A 42 -15.01 -0.06 11.76
N THR A 43 -16.03 -0.61 12.40
CA THR A 43 -16.08 -2.05 12.67
C THR A 43 -16.91 -2.73 11.59
N ARG A 44 -16.30 -3.65 10.84
CA ARG A 44 -16.94 -4.42 9.76
C ARG A 44 -16.73 -5.90 10.01
N ASN A 45 -17.81 -6.66 10.19
CA ASN A 45 -17.76 -8.10 10.49
C ASN A 45 -16.87 -8.45 11.70
N GLY A 46 -16.89 -7.61 12.74
CA GLY A 46 -16.05 -7.79 13.94
C GLY A 46 -14.57 -7.45 13.76
N ILE A 47 -14.18 -6.88 12.61
CA ILE A 47 -12.84 -6.37 12.35
C ILE A 47 -12.86 -4.85 12.44
N ASP A 48 -11.92 -4.28 13.18
CA ASP A 48 -11.70 -2.84 13.16
C ASP A 48 -10.87 -2.50 11.92
N VAL A 49 -11.45 -1.66 11.07
CA VAL A 49 -10.90 -1.16 9.82
C VAL A 49 -10.64 0.33 9.98
N ARG A 50 -9.37 0.73 10.01
CA ARG A 50 -8.97 2.12 10.19
C ARG A 50 -8.37 2.66 8.91
N TYR A 51 -9.03 3.66 8.33
CA TYR A 51 -8.56 4.43 7.19
C TYR A 51 -7.77 5.65 7.68
N SER A 52 -6.65 5.94 7.03
CA SER A 52 -5.88 7.18 7.17
C SER A 52 -5.65 7.79 5.80
N PHE A 53 -6.09 9.03 5.60
CA PHE A 53 -6.01 9.73 4.32
C PHE A 53 -4.87 10.73 4.33
N ALA A 54 -3.86 10.51 3.47
CA ALA A 54 -2.79 11.46 3.27
C ALA A 54 -3.06 12.31 2.03
N TYR A 55 -2.87 13.62 2.18
CA TYR A 55 -3.19 14.59 1.15
C TYR A 55 -1.96 15.17 0.47
N THR A 56 -2.16 15.79 -0.68
CA THR A 56 -1.20 16.66 -1.37
C THR A 56 -1.92 17.85 -1.98
N VAL A 57 -1.23 18.97 -2.08
CA VAL A 57 -1.70 20.15 -2.82
C VAL A 57 -1.30 20.07 -4.30
N ASP A 58 -2.13 20.65 -5.17
CA ASP A 58 -1.72 20.97 -6.55
C ASP A 58 -0.58 22.00 -6.48
N PRO A 59 0.62 21.69 -7.01
CA PRO A 59 1.73 22.64 -6.98
C PRO A 59 1.50 23.88 -7.84
N ASN A 60 0.59 23.82 -8.81
CA ASN A 60 0.28 24.94 -9.70
C ASN A 60 -0.79 25.86 -9.11
N ASP A 61 -1.45 25.44 -8.03
CA ASP A 61 -2.45 26.26 -7.33
C ASP A 61 -1.79 27.03 -6.19
N THR A 62 -1.68 28.35 -6.39
CA THR A 62 -1.12 29.30 -5.41
C THR A 62 -2.20 29.96 -4.55
N SER A 63 -3.46 29.56 -4.68
CA SER A 63 -4.55 30.12 -3.87
C SER A 63 -4.43 29.71 -2.40
N ASP A 64 -4.84 30.62 -1.52
CA ASP A 64 -4.91 30.36 -0.08
C ASP A 64 -5.93 29.24 0.26
N THR A 65 -6.88 28.98 -0.66
CA THR A 65 -7.93 27.96 -0.55
C THR A 65 -7.73 26.81 -1.52
N ARG A 66 -6.49 26.43 -1.79
CA ARG A 66 -6.17 25.33 -2.71
C ARG A 66 -6.78 24.00 -2.27
N PRO A 67 -7.37 23.22 -3.18
CA PRO A 67 -7.95 21.92 -2.86
C PRO A 67 -6.87 20.91 -2.50
N LEU A 68 -7.21 20.01 -1.58
CA LEU A 68 -6.38 18.87 -1.20
C LEU A 68 -6.79 17.62 -1.99
N PHE A 69 -5.81 16.93 -2.55
CA PHE A 69 -6.00 15.67 -3.26
C PHE A 69 -5.49 14.51 -2.42
N VAL A 70 -6.26 13.42 -2.36
CA VAL A 70 -5.82 12.19 -1.69
C VAL A 70 -4.67 11.59 -2.48
N ARG A 71 -3.50 11.48 -1.85
CA ARG A 71 -2.29 10.89 -2.42
C ARG A 71 -2.15 9.41 -2.04
N LEU A 72 -2.53 9.08 -0.81
CA LEU A 72 -2.40 7.74 -0.23
C LEU A 72 -3.56 7.52 0.74
N VAL A 73 -4.17 6.34 0.66
CA VAL A 73 -5.07 5.84 1.70
C VAL A 73 -4.40 4.65 2.34
N ASP A 74 -4.11 4.73 3.62
CA ASP A 74 -3.58 3.62 4.42
C ASP A 74 -4.72 3.02 5.25
N ILE A 75 -4.85 1.71 5.23
CA ILE A 75 -5.97 0.97 5.80
C ILE A 75 -5.42 -0.12 6.69
N GLU A 76 -5.71 -0.08 7.99
CA GLU A 76 -5.26 -1.07 8.97
C GLU A 76 -6.43 -1.96 9.40
N PHE A 77 -6.14 -3.25 9.59
CA PHE A 77 -7.07 -4.28 10.03
C PHE A 77 -6.66 -4.80 11.40
N THR A 78 -7.58 -4.76 12.37
CA THR A 78 -7.38 -5.38 13.69
C THR A 78 -8.57 -6.27 14.02
N PRO A 79 -8.37 -7.60 14.16
CA PRO A 79 -7.15 -8.37 13.90
C PRO A 79 -6.78 -8.42 12.40
N PRO A 80 -5.58 -8.95 12.03
CA PRO A 80 -5.21 -9.19 10.64
C PRO A 80 -6.19 -10.14 9.93
N VAL A 81 -6.44 -9.91 8.65
CA VAL A 81 -7.50 -10.58 7.87
C VAL A 81 -6.96 -11.35 6.68
N PRO A 82 -7.55 -12.48 6.28
CA PRO A 82 -7.17 -13.19 5.06
C PRO A 82 -7.28 -12.31 3.81
N ILE A 83 -6.36 -12.48 2.86
CA ILE A 83 -6.40 -11.82 1.53
C ILE A 83 -7.80 -11.93 0.89
N ALA A 84 -8.42 -13.11 0.94
CA ALA A 84 -9.76 -13.32 0.38
C ALA A 84 -10.85 -12.43 1.00
N GLN A 85 -10.68 -11.99 2.26
CA GLN A 85 -11.66 -11.21 2.99
C GLN A 85 -11.55 -9.70 2.72
N VAL A 86 -10.39 -9.21 2.27
CA VAL A 86 -10.13 -7.77 2.07
C VAL A 86 -11.19 -7.07 1.21
N PRO A 87 -11.66 -7.60 0.06
CA PRO A 87 -12.69 -6.95 -0.75
C PRO A 87 -14.03 -6.74 -0.02
N SER A 88 -14.35 -7.57 0.97
CA SER A 88 -15.58 -7.40 1.78
C SER A 88 -15.44 -6.31 2.85
N LEU A 89 -14.20 -5.99 3.22
CA LEU A 89 -13.88 -5.04 4.28
C LEU A 89 -13.52 -3.66 3.74
N VAL A 90 -13.14 -3.54 2.47
CA VAL A 90 -12.74 -2.28 1.82
C VAL A 90 -13.49 -2.13 0.49
N PRO A 91 -14.63 -1.42 0.44
CA PRO A 91 -15.43 -1.26 -0.79
C PRO A 91 -14.66 -0.64 -1.95
N GLU A 92 -13.69 0.24 -1.66
CA GLU A 92 -12.84 0.89 -2.66
C GLU A 92 -11.82 -0.08 -3.27
N PHE A 93 -11.55 -1.20 -2.59
CA PHE A 93 -10.62 -2.22 -3.05
C PHE A 93 -11.30 -3.13 -4.08
N SER A 94 -11.12 -2.75 -5.35
CA SER A 94 -11.59 -3.49 -6.51
C SER A 94 -10.39 -3.98 -7.33
N PRO A 95 -9.71 -5.07 -6.93
CA PRO A 95 -8.58 -5.64 -7.69
C PRO A 95 -9.06 -6.22 -9.02
N SER A 96 -8.16 -6.27 -10.01
CA SER A 96 -8.44 -6.97 -11.26
C SER A 96 -8.69 -8.46 -11.00
N ARG A 97 -9.54 -9.10 -11.80
CA ARG A 97 -9.71 -10.56 -11.84
C ARG A 97 -8.96 -11.22 -13.00
N ASP A 98 -8.31 -10.42 -13.84
CA ASP A 98 -7.46 -10.91 -14.91
C ASP A 98 -6.15 -11.45 -14.32
N PHE A 99 -5.75 -12.65 -14.73
CA PHE A 99 -4.51 -13.29 -14.32
C PHE A 99 -3.26 -12.62 -14.90
N GLN A 100 -3.40 -11.88 -16.02
CA GLN A 100 -2.34 -11.10 -16.65
C GLN A 100 -2.17 -9.72 -16.00
N ALA A 101 -3.08 -9.32 -15.11
CA ALA A 101 -2.93 -8.07 -14.38
C ALA A 101 -1.63 -8.10 -13.56
N PRO A 102 -0.73 -7.10 -13.70
CA PRO A 102 0.56 -7.15 -13.03
C PRO A 102 0.41 -7.22 -11.51
N ALA A 103 0.98 -8.29 -10.94
CA ALA A 103 1.03 -8.52 -9.51
C ALA A 103 2.45 -8.92 -9.10
N PHE A 104 2.91 -8.37 -7.99
CA PHE A 104 4.23 -8.62 -7.42
C PHE A 104 4.12 -8.93 -5.95
N ARG A 105 5.08 -9.66 -5.41
CA ARG A 105 5.22 -9.89 -3.96
C ARG A 105 6.62 -9.59 -3.47
N SER A 106 6.71 -9.32 -2.18
CA SER A 106 7.93 -9.46 -1.39
C SER A 106 7.70 -10.49 -0.27
N ASN A 107 8.61 -10.53 0.71
CA ASN A 107 8.43 -11.32 1.91
C ASN A 107 7.40 -10.73 2.88
N ILE A 108 6.99 -9.47 2.72
CA ILE A 108 6.11 -8.78 3.68
C ILE A 108 4.91 -8.08 3.02
N TRP A 109 4.78 -8.13 1.69
CA TRP A 109 3.66 -7.49 1.02
C TRP A 109 3.34 -8.09 -0.37
N ILE A 110 2.14 -7.79 -0.89
CA ILE A 110 1.70 -8.00 -2.28
C ILE A 110 1.35 -6.65 -2.91
N LEU A 111 1.79 -6.37 -4.14
CA LEU A 111 1.48 -5.19 -4.93
C LEU A 111 0.65 -5.59 -6.15
N LEU A 112 -0.48 -4.92 -6.34
CA LEU A 112 -1.42 -5.17 -7.42
C LEU A 112 -1.61 -3.89 -8.23
N PHE A 113 -1.44 -3.97 -9.55
CA PHE A 113 -1.72 -2.87 -10.46
C PHE A 113 -3.19 -2.90 -10.91
N LYS A 114 -3.84 -1.74 -10.88
CA LYS A 114 -5.24 -1.58 -11.31
C LYS A 114 -5.33 -0.74 -12.58
N GLY A 115 -5.73 -1.40 -13.67
CA GLY A 115 -6.10 -0.75 -14.92
C GLY A 115 -4.93 -0.09 -15.63
N SER A 116 -5.25 0.82 -16.54
CA SER A 116 -4.27 1.56 -17.34
C SER A 116 -3.66 2.73 -16.55
N PRO A 117 -2.46 3.19 -16.94
CA PRO A 117 -1.91 4.43 -16.43
C PRO A 117 -2.85 5.63 -16.63
N SER A 118 -2.76 6.60 -15.73
CA SER A 118 -3.52 7.86 -15.78
C SER A 118 -2.57 9.05 -15.83
N ASP A 119 -2.67 9.88 -16.86
CA ASP A 119 -1.87 11.11 -16.97
C ASP A 119 -2.13 12.06 -15.80
N ALA A 120 -3.38 12.10 -15.31
CA ALA A 120 -3.77 12.89 -14.15
C ALA A 120 -3.06 12.44 -12.85
N ALA A 121 -2.55 11.21 -12.77
CA ALA A 121 -1.83 10.76 -11.57
C ALA A 121 -0.42 11.39 -11.44
N ARG A 122 0.13 11.98 -12.51
CA ARG A 122 1.51 12.51 -12.51
C ARG A 122 1.72 13.62 -11.49
N PHE A 123 0.75 14.50 -11.26
CA PHE A 123 0.91 15.61 -10.30
C PHE A 123 1.01 15.12 -8.84
N LEU A 124 0.53 13.90 -8.54
CA LEU A 124 0.65 13.27 -7.23
C LEU A 124 2.08 12.79 -6.94
N ILE A 125 2.91 12.63 -7.99
CA ILE A 125 4.28 12.13 -7.90
C ILE A 125 5.26 13.24 -8.23
N LYS A 126 5.89 13.77 -7.18
CA LYS A 126 6.85 14.88 -7.27
C LYS A 126 8.26 14.37 -7.01
N GLU A 127 8.80 13.62 -7.96
CA GLU A 127 10.17 13.11 -7.90
C GLU A 127 10.89 13.35 -9.22
N LYS A 128 12.09 13.95 -9.15
CA LYS A 128 12.87 14.32 -10.34
C LYS A 128 13.13 13.10 -11.23
N GLY A 129 12.75 13.19 -12.50
CA GLY A 129 12.91 12.13 -13.49
C GLY A 129 11.81 11.06 -13.45
N LYS A 130 10.81 11.22 -12.59
CA LYS A 130 9.64 10.33 -12.50
C LYS A 130 8.41 10.90 -13.19
N GLU A 131 8.46 12.14 -13.67
CA GLU A 131 7.38 12.83 -14.36
C GLU A 131 7.06 12.21 -15.73
N GLN A 132 8.03 11.50 -16.32
CA GLN A 132 7.91 10.80 -17.61
C GLN A 132 7.38 9.36 -17.47
N LEU A 133 7.21 8.88 -16.24
CA LEU A 133 6.76 7.51 -16.01
C LEU A 133 5.25 7.41 -16.13
N ASP A 134 4.79 6.22 -16.50
CA ASP A 134 3.39 5.85 -16.46
C ASP A 134 3.00 5.45 -15.04
N TRP A 135 2.01 6.17 -14.50
CA TRP A 135 1.50 6.01 -13.13
C TRP A 135 0.13 5.38 -13.14
N THR A 136 -0.03 4.33 -12.37
CA THR A 136 -1.25 3.54 -12.28
C THR A 136 -1.68 3.46 -10.82
N LEU A 137 -2.98 3.38 -10.58
CA LEU A 137 -3.53 3.09 -9.26
C LEU A 137 -3.08 1.68 -8.83
N THR A 138 -2.61 1.57 -7.60
CA THR A 138 -2.13 0.31 -7.05
C THR A 138 -2.67 0.04 -5.66
N TYR A 139 -2.74 -1.25 -5.36
CA TYR A 139 -3.06 -1.75 -4.03
C TYR A 139 -1.85 -2.49 -3.49
N GLN A 140 -1.40 -2.13 -2.29
CA GLN A 140 -0.30 -2.82 -1.64
C GLN A 140 -0.77 -3.41 -0.31
N LEU A 141 -0.81 -4.73 -0.21
CA LEU A 141 -1.27 -5.48 0.97
C LEU A 141 -0.05 -5.90 1.78
N PHE A 142 0.02 -5.57 3.07
CA PHE A 142 1.15 -5.84 3.96
C PHE A 142 0.82 -6.90 5.00
N SER A 143 1.82 -7.72 5.33
CA SER A 143 1.83 -8.62 6.48
C SER A 143 3.05 -8.29 7.35
N LEU A 144 2.83 -7.75 8.55
CA LEU A 144 3.86 -7.45 9.55
C LEU A 144 4.58 -8.72 10.04
N GLN A 145 3.88 -9.85 10.09
CA GLN A 145 4.47 -11.15 10.43
C GLN A 145 5.15 -11.82 9.22
N GLY A 146 5.09 -11.20 8.04
CA GLY A 146 5.59 -11.76 6.79
C GLY A 146 4.52 -12.58 6.07
N LEU A 147 4.76 -12.77 4.78
CA LEU A 147 3.96 -13.63 3.92
C LEU A 147 4.62 -15.02 3.85
N PRO A 148 3.82 -16.09 3.86
CA PRO A 148 4.36 -17.44 3.72
C PRO A 148 5.07 -17.60 2.37
N ASP A 149 6.07 -18.48 2.31
CA ASP A 149 6.75 -18.84 1.06
C ASP A 149 5.72 -19.29 0.02
N ARG A 150 4.80 -20.17 0.44
CA ARG A 150 3.64 -20.55 -0.36
C ARG A 150 2.48 -19.60 -0.09
N LEU A 151 2.36 -18.60 -0.94
CA LEU A 151 1.26 -17.64 -0.85
C LEU A 151 -0.08 -18.31 -1.20
N THR A 152 -1.08 -18.11 -0.35
CA THR A 152 -2.47 -18.50 -0.59
C THR A 152 -3.39 -17.35 -0.18
N THR A 153 -4.65 -17.37 -0.63
CA THR A 153 -5.63 -16.34 -0.25
C THR A 153 -6.02 -16.39 1.24
N LYS A 154 -5.55 -17.40 1.97
CA LYS A 154 -5.68 -17.53 3.43
C LYS A 154 -4.58 -16.78 4.21
N ALA A 155 -3.50 -16.37 3.55
CA ALA A 155 -2.48 -15.54 4.20
C ALA A 155 -3.11 -14.24 4.71
N THR A 156 -2.68 -13.81 5.89
CA THR A 156 -3.26 -12.66 6.59
C THR A 156 -2.56 -11.36 6.22
N ILE A 157 -3.33 -10.28 6.23
CA ILE A 157 -2.95 -8.91 5.92
C ILE A 157 -3.43 -8.04 7.07
N ASP A 158 -2.53 -7.28 7.67
CA ASP A 158 -2.85 -6.31 8.74
C ASP A 158 -2.98 -4.90 8.20
N ARG A 159 -2.47 -4.63 6.99
CA ARG A 159 -2.51 -3.29 6.41
C ARG A 159 -2.58 -3.30 4.89
N MET A 160 -3.22 -2.29 4.31
CA MET A 160 -3.36 -2.08 2.89
C MET A 160 -3.14 -0.61 2.54
N GLU A 161 -2.40 -0.34 1.47
CA GLU A 161 -2.27 0.99 0.89
C GLU A 161 -2.96 1.08 -0.47
N ILE A 162 -3.71 2.16 -0.70
CA ILE A 162 -4.20 2.59 -2.01
C ILE A 162 -3.38 3.80 -2.44
N SER A 163 -2.58 3.65 -3.49
CA SER A 163 -1.61 4.65 -3.92
C SER A 163 -1.42 4.65 -5.44
N THR A 164 -0.50 5.46 -5.94
CA THR A 164 -0.05 5.41 -7.32
C THR A 164 1.38 4.87 -7.41
N GLN A 165 1.62 3.95 -8.34
CA GLN A 165 2.94 3.38 -8.63
C GLN A 165 3.18 3.26 -10.13
N SER A 166 4.45 3.15 -10.51
CA SER A 166 4.84 2.93 -11.91
C SER A 166 5.33 1.50 -12.12
N LEU A 167 4.71 0.79 -13.08
CA LEU A 167 5.11 -0.56 -13.45
C LEU A 167 6.54 -0.59 -14.00
N GLN A 168 6.94 0.45 -14.72
CA GLN A 168 8.30 0.60 -15.24
C GLN A 168 9.32 0.65 -14.10
N LEU A 169 9.03 1.42 -13.04
CA LEU A 169 9.87 1.51 -11.85
C LEU A 169 10.02 0.15 -11.15
N VAL A 170 8.91 -0.58 -10.96
CA VAL A 170 8.91 -1.89 -10.33
C VAL A 170 9.77 -2.87 -11.12
N LYS A 171 9.58 -2.95 -12.44
CA LYS A 171 10.31 -3.89 -13.30
C LYS A 171 11.80 -3.57 -13.41
N GLN A 172 12.18 -2.29 -13.44
CA GLN A 172 13.57 -1.87 -13.68
C GLN A 172 14.38 -1.75 -12.38
N ARG A 173 13.84 -1.10 -11.35
CA ARG A 173 14.61 -0.68 -10.16
C ARG A 173 14.38 -1.52 -8.93
N GLN A 174 13.32 -2.32 -8.92
CA GLN A 174 12.90 -3.09 -7.75
C GLN A 174 12.91 -4.60 -7.99
N ARG A 175 13.49 -5.04 -9.12
CA ARG A 175 13.56 -6.44 -9.54
C ARG A 175 14.10 -7.40 -8.48
N HIS A 176 15.03 -6.97 -7.63
CA HIS A 176 15.64 -7.83 -6.60
C HIS A 176 14.78 -7.99 -5.34
N THR A 177 13.82 -7.10 -5.11
CA THR A 177 12.98 -7.09 -3.91
C THR A 177 11.54 -7.55 -4.21
N HIS A 178 11.21 -7.72 -5.49
CA HIS A 178 9.87 -7.96 -6.00
C HIS A 178 9.86 -9.17 -6.93
N GLU A 179 9.08 -10.18 -6.60
CA GLU A 179 8.83 -11.33 -7.45
C GLU A 179 7.47 -11.19 -8.15
N ALA A 180 7.44 -11.38 -9.47
CA ALA A 180 6.18 -11.40 -10.21
C ALA A 180 5.37 -12.65 -9.85
N ILE A 181 4.08 -12.49 -9.56
CA ILE A 181 3.17 -13.58 -9.22
C ILE A 181 1.92 -13.53 -10.09
N VAL A 182 1.18 -14.65 -10.13
CA VAL A 182 -0.19 -14.60 -10.63
C VAL A 182 -1.03 -13.82 -9.64
N ASN A 183 -1.88 -12.96 -10.18
CA ASN A 183 -2.78 -12.11 -9.42
C ASN A 183 -3.61 -12.95 -8.41
N PRO A 184 -3.46 -12.73 -7.08
CA PRO A 184 -4.15 -13.49 -6.06
C PRO A 184 -5.69 -13.45 -6.11
N TYR A 185 -6.26 -12.52 -6.87
CA TYR A 185 -7.69 -12.34 -7.06
C TYR A 185 -8.21 -12.88 -8.40
N SER A 186 -7.35 -13.49 -9.22
CA SER A 186 -7.77 -14.20 -10.43
C SER A 186 -8.17 -15.65 -10.09
N PRO A 187 -9.11 -16.27 -10.85
CA PRO A 187 -9.51 -17.67 -10.64
C PRO A 187 -8.33 -18.66 -10.70
N GLU A 188 -7.39 -18.43 -11.62
CA GLU A 188 -6.21 -19.25 -11.89
C GLU A 188 -5.26 -19.33 -10.70
N PHE A 189 -5.28 -18.33 -9.81
CA PHE A 189 -4.50 -18.36 -8.58
C PHE A 189 -4.97 -19.46 -7.63
N ALA A 190 -6.28 -19.71 -7.55
CA ALA A 190 -6.85 -20.76 -6.69
C ALA A 190 -6.61 -22.16 -7.26
N GLU A 191 -6.59 -22.29 -8.59
CA GLU A 191 -6.39 -23.55 -9.31
C GLU A 191 -4.93 -23.99 -9.39
N ARG A 192 -3.99 -23.10 -9.04
CA ARG A 192 -2.56 -23.44 -9.00
C ARG A 192 -2.27 -24.52 -7.96
N VAL A 193 -2.15 -25.76 -8.45
CA VAL A 193 -1.34 -26.80 -7.81
C VAL A 193 0.12 -26.36 -7.95
N ILE A 194 0.60 -25.54 -7.00
CA ILE A 194 2.01 -25.23 -6.91
C ILE A 194 2.70 -26.53 -6.47
N PRO A 195 3.55 -27.15 -7.31
CA PRO A 195 4.32 -28.32 -6.90
C PRO A 195 5.09 -27.95 -5.63
N SER A 196 5.11 -28.82 -4.62
CA SER A 196 5.98 -28.60 -3.45
C SER A 196 7.39 -28.34 -3.98
N PRO A 197 8.00 -27.16 -3.71
CA PRO A 197 9.40 -27.01 -3.98
C PRO A 197 10.10 -28.06 -3.12
N ALA A 198 10.79 -29.02 -3.74
CA ALA A 198 11.88 -29.67 -3.04
C ALA A 198 12.77 -28.53 -2.53
N ALA A 199 12.93 -28.43 -1.22
CA ALA A 199 13.74 -27.39 -0.60
C ALA A 199 15.17 -27.53 -1.14
N GLN A 200 15.49 -26.83 -2.22
CA GLN A 200 16.87 -26.64 -2.61
C GLN A 200 17.37 -25.49 -1.74
N PRO A 201 18.25 -25.75 -0.75
CA PRO A 201 18.79 -24.69 0.07
C PRO A 201 19.47 -23.68 -0.85
N LYS A 202 18.95 -22.46 -0.90
CA LYS A 202 19.62 -21.35 -1.58
C LYS A 202 20.99 -21.21 -0.92
N LYS A 203 22.07 -21.42 -1.68
CA LYS A 203 23.43 -21.18 -1.19
C LYS A 203 23.50 -19.72 -0.72
N ILE A 204 23.79 -19.53 0.55
CA ILE A 204 24.06 -18.22 1.12
C ILE A 204 25.32 -17.70 0.43
N PRO A 205 25.30 -16.53 -0.23
CA PRO A 205 26.50 -15.93 -0.78
C PRO A 205 27.49 -15.66 0.35
N VAL A 206 28.67 -16.26 0.26
CA VAL A 206 29.78 -15.93 1.17
C VAL A 206 30.40 -14.62 0.67
N PRO A 207 30.63 -13.62 1.54
CA PRO A 207 31.27 -12.39 1.12
C PRO A 207 32.70 -12.62 0.61
N GLN A 208 33.12 -11.89 -0.42
CA GLN A 208 34.46 -12.01 -1.04
C GLN A 208 35.63 -11.72 -0.09
N TYR A 209 35.40 -11.10 1.06
CA TYR A 209 36.42 -10.78 2.08
C TYR A 209 36.51 -11.83 3.20
N ALA A 210 35.91 -12.99 3.01
CA ALA A 210 36.03 -14.13 3.91
C ALA A 210 37.21 -15.08 3.55
N GLU A 211 38.08 -14.67 2.62
CA GLU A 211 39.38 -15.30 2.32
C GLU A 211 40.53 -14.45 2.87
#